data_AF-A0A8B6C8Y7-F1
#
_entry.id   AF-A0A8B6C8Y7-F1
#
_cell.length_a   1.000
_cell.length_b   1.000
_cell.length_c   1.000
_cell.angle_alpha   90.00
_cell.angle_beta   90.00
_cell.angle_gamma   90.00
#
_symmetry.space_group_name_H-M   'P 1'
#
loop_
_entity.id
_entity.type
_entity.pdbx_description
1 polymer ?
#
loop_
_entity_poly.entity_id
_entity_poly.type
_entity_poly.pdbx_seq_one_letter_code
_entity_poly.pdbx_strand_id
1 'polypeptide(L)'
;MTVLLFIFCIPKCKASAKICIFACPSKTCPYGYVPAGCPRCQCAPNPCLFTKCPSGFSCTAIPQRCPHFQETCPHRAHCVSDVSKGEQPCGCTDEFKPVCATNFIDGTVNFANECNMRCSLNHYIKFEDGFCHCDCPDYYDPVCGVDQNGEVSFVNNCWRSCNGVPLQHEGMCDCNCPVTEKPVCGNDGQTYINECIMGCV
;
A
#
# COMPACT_ATOMS: atom_id res chain seq x y z
N MET A 1 -0.60 8.25 10.17
CA MET A 1 0.12 9.31 10.90
C MET A 1 -0.23 10.65 10.28
N THR A 2 -0.98 11.47 11.02
CA THR A 2 -1.50 12.77 10.58
C THR A 2 -0.35 13.76 10.47
N VAL A 3 0.05 14.13 9.25
CA VAL A 3 1.02 15.22 9.07
C VAL A 3 0.28 16.54 9.25
N LEU A 4 0.27 17.05 10.48
CA LEU A 4 -0.12 18.42 10.80
C LEU A 4 0.93 19.38 10.21
N LEU A 5 0.80 19.69 8.92
CA LEU A 5 1.53 20.82 8.35
C LEU A 5 0.92 22.11 8.94
N PHE A 6 1.63 22.70 9.90
CA PHE A 6 1.38 24.06 10.34
C PHE A 6 1.63 25.02 9.16
N ILE A 7 0.59 25.37 8.41
CA ILE A 7 0.71 26.36 7.33
C ILE A 7 0.80 27.74 8.00
N PHE A 8 2.03 28.19 8.21
CA PHE A 8 2.34 29.58 8.49
C PHE A 8 1.98 30.42 7.25
N CYS A 9 0.83 31.11 7.26
CA CYS A 9 0.61 32.27 6.39
C CYS A 9 1.66 33.33 6.82
N ILE A 10 2.78 33.42 6.10
CA ILE A 10 3.67 34.59 6.14
C ILE A 10 3.56 35.28 4.78
N PRO A 11 2.59 36.19 4.56
CA PRO A 11 2.89 37.30 3.67
C PRO A 11 4.05 38.05 4.33
N LYS A 12 4.96 38.64 3.56
CA LYS A 12 6.21 39.31 4.01
C LYS A 12 5.97 40.38 5.10
N CYS A 13 5.66 39.98 6.32
CA CYS A 13 5.42 40.85 7.45
C CYS A 13 6.52 40.51 8.46
N LYS A 14 7.45 41.44 8.65
CA LYS A 14 8.56 41.27 9.59
C LYS A 14 8.00 41.36 11.00
N ALA A 15 8.33 40.39 11.85
CA ALA A 15 8.03 40.47 13.27
C ALA A 15 8.78 41.68 13.86
N SER A 16 8.05 42.62 14.46
CA SER A 16 8.68 43.68 15.26
C SER A 16 8.95 43.13 16.65
N ALA A 17 10.22 43.14 17.09
CA ALA A 17 10.64 42.50 18.33
C ALA A 17 10.10 43.16 19.61
N LYS A 18 9.41 44.30 19.52
CA LYS A 18 8.93 45.07 20.70
C LYS A 18 7.42 45.10 20.89
N ILE A 19 6.63 44.81 19.85
CA ILE A 19 5.17 44.82 19.91
C ILE A 19 4.70 43.69 19.00
N CYS A 20 3.71 42.94 19.44
CA CYS A 20 3.16 41.79 18.75
C CYS A 20 2.34 42.20 17.51
N ILE A 21 2.96 42.90 16.57
CA ILE A 21 2.38 43.45 15.35
C ILE A 21 3.21 42.91 14.18
N PHE A 22 2.55 42.23 13.25
CA PHE A 22 3.11 41.92 11.95
C PHE A 22 2.91 43.14 11.05
N ALA A 23 3.99 43.88 10.74
CA ALA A 23 3.93 45.03 9.84
C ALA A 23 3.91 44.53 8.39
N CYS A 24 2.74 44.59 7.75
CA CYS A 24 2.60 44.24 6.34
C CYS A 24 2.88 45.46 5.44
N PRO A 25 3.34 45.26 4.19
CA PRO A 25 3.69 46.36 3.28
C PRO A 25 2.53 47.32 3.02
N SER A 26 1.30 46.81 3.01
CA SER A 26 0.09 47.62 3.16
C SER A 26 -0.26 47.71 4.65
N LYS A 27 -0.45 48.93 5.17
CA LYS A 27 -0.91 49.17 6.56
C LYS A 27 -2.31 48.62 6.88
N THR A 28 -2.95 48.00 5.88
CA THR A 28 -4.31 47.45 5.93
C THR A 28 -4.26 45.95 5.62
N CYS A 29 -4.99 45.15 6.41
CA CYS A 29 -5.25 43.75 6.09
C CYS A 29 -6.48 43.68 5.17
N PRO A 30 -6.32 43.35 3.87
CA PRO A 30 -7.42 43.40 2.91
C PRO A 30 -8.56 42.41 3.20
N TYR A 31 -8.33 41.41 4.05
CA TYR A 31 -9.30 40.38 4.39
C TYR A 31 -9.68 40.36 5.88
N GLY A 32 -9.27 41.36 6.67
CA GLY A 32 -9.58 41.49 8.10
C GLY A 32 -8.52 40.92 9.05
N TYR A 33 -8.82 40.90 10.35
CA TYR A 33 -7.91 40.54 11.45
C TYR A 33 -8.47 39.36 12.26
N VAL A 34 -7.61 38.45 12.72
CA VAL A 34 -8.02 37.29 13.54
C VAL A 34 -8.39 37.73 14.98
N PRO A 35 -9.44 37.18 15.62
CA PRO A 35 -9.97 37.72 16.89
C PRO A 35 -9.15 37.43 18.16
N ALA A 36 -8.18 36.51 18.12
CA ALA A 36 -7.48 36.05 19.32
C ALA A 36 -5.95 36.02 19.12
N GLY A 37 -5.23 36.70 20.01
CA GLY A 37 -3.78 36.86 19.96
C GLY A 37 -3.32 38.06 19.15
N CYS A 38 -2.01 38.16 18.92
CA CYS A 38 -1.38 39.24 18.17
C CYS A 38 -2.04 39.42 16.79
N PRO A 39 -2.38 40.64 16.33
CA PRO A 39 -3.10 40.85 15.06
C PRO A 39 -2.35 40.23 13.89
N ARG A 40 -2.94 39.17 13.33
CA ARG A 40 -2.55 38.53 12.07
C ARG A 40 -3.62 38.85 11.03
N CYS A 41 -3.21 39.15 9.80
CA CYS A 41 -4.18 39.30 8.71
C CYS A 41 -4.88 37.96 8.45
N GLN A 42 -6.19 38.00 8.20
CA GLN A 42 -6.93 36.87 7.65
C GLN A 42 -6.37 36.51 6.26
N CYS A 43 -6.15 35.22 6.02
CA CYS A 43 -5.64 34.73 4.74
C CYS A 43 -6.71 34.92 3.65
N ALA A 44 -6.27 34.93 2.38
CA ALA A 44 -7.10 35.07 1.20
C ALA A 44 -8.34 34.13 1.22
N PRO A 45 -9.45 34.50 0.54
CA PRO A 45 -10.71 33.73 0.56
C PRO A 45 -10.56 32.27 0.12
N ASN A 46 -9.53 31.93 -0.66
CA ASN A 46 -9.21 30.55 -1.02
C ASN A 46 -7.81 30.12 -0.50
N PRO A 47 -7.73 29.24 0.52
CA PRO A 47 -6.47 28.74 1.07
C PRO A 47 -5.70 27.81 0.12
N CYS A 48 -6.33 27.32 -0.95
CA CYS A 48 -5.70 26.46 -1.95
C CYS A 48 -4.76 27.20 -2.92
N LEU A 49 -4.82 28.53 -2.98
CA LEU A 49 -3.88 29.34 -3.78
C LEU A 49 -2.43 29.23 -3.27
N PHE A 50 -2.25 28.91 -1.99
CA PHE A 50 -0.95 28.86 -1.33
C PHE A 50 -0.59 27.47 -0.80
N THR A 51 -1.50 26.50 -0.93
CA THR A 51 -1.28 25.12 -0.46
C THR A 51 -0.95 24.24 -1.64
N LYS A 52 0.25 23.67 -1.65
CA LYS A 52 0.61 22.60 -2.58
C LYS A 52 0.30 21.26 -1.92
N CYS A 53 -0.63 20.51 -2.48
CA CYS A 53 -0.90 19.14 -2.05
C CYS A 53 0.17 18.18 -2.59
N PRO A 54 0.40 17.04 -1.91
CA PRO A 54 1.21 15.95 -2.45
C PRO A 54 0.67 15.45 -3.80
N SER A 55 1.51 14.76 -4.56
CA SER A 55 1.10 14.09 -5.80
C SER A 55 -0.12 13.19 -5.55
N GLY A 56 -1.13 13.30 -6.42
CA GLY A 56 -2.39 12.55 -6.32
C GLY A 56 -3.47 13.14 -5.43
N PHE A 57 -3.24 14.33 -4.87
CA PHE A 57 -4.21 15.05 -4.07
C PHE A 57 -4.53 16.41 -4.68
N SER A 58 -5.79 16.83 -4.54
CA SER A 58 -6.26 18.15 -4.93
C SER A 58 -6.75 18.91 -3.72
N CYS A 59 -6.46 20.22 -3.71
CA CYS A 59 -6.83 21.06 -2.59
C CYS A 59 -8.30 21.46 -2.71
N THR A 60 -9.05 21.23 -1.64
CA THR A 60 -10.40 21.76 -1.44
C THR A 60 -10.41 22.73 -0.25
N ALA A 61 -11.22 23.78 -0.34
CA ALA A 61 -11.39 24.76 0.72
C ALA A 61 -12.59 24.35 1.59
N ILE A 62 -12.33 23.97 2.85
CA ILE A 62 -13.38 23.59 3.80
C ILE A 62 -13.71 24.74 4.77
N PRO A 63 -14.99 25.10 4.97
CA PRO A 63 -15.39 26.11 5.96
C PRO A 63 -15.02 25.65 7.37
N GLN A 64 -14.45 26.53 8.21
CA GLN A 64 -14.27 26.26 9.64
C GLN A 64 -15.56 26.62 10.41
N ARG A 65 -15.82 25.95 11.55
CA ARG A 65 -16.94 26.32 12.44
C ARG A 65 -16.70 27.73 12.98
N CYS A 66 -17.62 28.64 12.68
CA CYS A 66 -17.60 30.01 13.16
C CYS A 66 -18.37 30.13 14.47
N PRO A 67 -17.87 30.89 15.47
CA PRO A 67 -18.60 31.16 16.71
C PRO A 67 -19.83 32.05 16.50
N HIS A 68 -19.90 32.77 15.38
CA HIS A 68 -21.01 33.65 15.04
C HIS A 68 -21.34 33.52 13.55
N PHE A 69 -22.63 33.46 13.22
CA PHE A 69 -23.22 33.45 11.87
C PHE A 69 -22.88 34.76 11.12
N GLN A 70 -21.62 34.96 10.74
CA GLN A 70 -21.21 35.99 9.80
C GLN A 70 -20.85 35.34 8.48
N GLU A 71 -21.26 35.98 7.38
CA GLU A 71 -21.20 35.45 6.01
C GLU A 71 -19.76 35.24 5.48
N THR A 72 -18.74 35.62 6.23
CA THR A 72 -17.31 35.49 5.84
C THR A 72 -16.56 34.59 6.83
N CYS A 73 -16.75 33.28 6.72
CA CYS A 73 -16.02 32.28 7.50
C CYS A 73 -14.64 31.99 6.88
N PRO A 74 -13.56 31.89 7.69
CA PRO A 74 -12.26 31.46 7.19
C PRO A 74 -12.33 30.00 6.73
N HIS A 75 -11.79 29.74 5.54
CA HIS A 75 -11.66 28.39 5.00
C HIS A 75 -10.27 27.82 5.30
N ARG A 76 -10.17 26.50 5.49
CA ARG A 76 -8.90 25.78 5.58
C ARG A 76 -8.70 24.94 4.31
N ALA A 77 -7.46 24.83 3.86
CA ALA A 77 -7.09 23.89 2.80
C ALA A 77 -7.13 22.45 3.31
N HIS A 78 -7.80 21.58 2.57
CA HIS A 78 -7.84 20.13 2.79
C HIS A 78 -7.44 19.42 1.50
N CYS A 79 -6.40 18.58 1.56
CA CYS A 79 -5.97 17.79 0.41
C CYS A 79 -6.83 16.52 0.39
N VAL A 80 -7.69 16.40 -0.61
CA VAL A 80 -8.50 15.20 -0.88
C VAL A 80 -7.87 14.44 -2.04
N SER A 81 -8.08 13.13 -2.10
CA SER A 81 -7.67 12.35 -3.26
C SER A 81 -8.37 12.90 -4.51
N ASP A 82 -7.64 12.99 -5.61
CA ASP A 82 -8.17 13.45 -6.88
C ASP A 82 -7.75 12.47 -7.96
N VAL A 83 -8.71 11.63 -8.37
CA VAL A 83 -8.57 10.58 -9.37
C VAL A 83 -8.01 11.15 -10.69
N SER A 84 -8.34 12.41 -11.02
CA SER A 84 -7.87 13.08 -12.23
C SER A 84 -6.40 13.52 -12.18
N LYS A 85 -5.81 13.56 -10.99
CA LYS A 85 -4.38 13.90 -10.74
C LYS A 85 -3.54 12.68 -10.35
N GLY A 86 -4.08 11.48 -10.52
CA GLY A 86 -3.46 10.21 -10.19
C GLY A 86 -3.64 9.91 -8.72
N GLU A 87 -4.74 9.27 -8.36
CA GLU A 87 -5.07 8.92 -6.98
C GLU A 87 -3.94 8.19 -6.24
N GLN A 88 -3.83 8.40 -4.93
CA GLN A 88 -3.66 7.22 -4.09
C GLN A 88 -5.06 6.64 -3.82
N PRO A 89 -5.27 5.34 -4.09
CA PRO A 89 -4.23 4.35 -4.37
C PRO A 89 -3.88 4.31 -5.87
N CYS A 90 -2.63 4.63 -6.19
CA CYS A 90 -1.95 4.36 -7.46
C CYS A 90 -2.72 4.75 -8.74
N GLY A 91 -2.39 5.90 -9.35
CA GLY A 91 -2.79 6.24 -10.72
C GLY A 91 -2.09 5.39 -11.79
N CYS A 92 -2.07 4.06 -11.65
CA CYS A 92 -1.52 3.12 -12.61
C CYS A 92 -2.51 2.88 -13.75
N THR A 93 -1.98 2.72 -14.96
CA THR A 93 -2.79 2.23 -16.08
C THR A 93 -3.07 0.73 -15.90
N ASP A 94 -4.17 0.26 -16.49
CA ASP A 94 -4.50 -1.17 -16.58
C ASP A 94 -3.65 -1.90 -17.64
N GLU A 95 -2.50 -1.32 -18.02
CA GLU A 95 -1.57 -1.97 -18.93
C GLU A 95 -0.99 -3.21 -18.26
N PHE A 96 -1.27 -4.37 -18.84
CA PHE A 96 -0.80 -5.65 -18.33
C PHE A 96 0.62 -5.94 -18.85
N LYS A 97 1.61 -5.69 -18.01
CA LYS A 97 3.05 -5.92 -18.26
C LYS A 97 3.67 -6.51 -16.99
N PRO A 98 3.47 -7.80 -16.72
CA PRO A 98 3.73 -8.37 -15.41
C PRO A 98 5.20 -8.22 -15.01
N VAL A 99 5.43 -8.03 -13.72
CA VAL A 99 6.77 -8.03 -13.13
C VAL A 99 6.79 -8.93 -11.90
N CYS A 100 7.90 -9.64 -11.74
CA CYS A 100 8.19 -10.36 -10.53
C CYS A 100 8.98 -9.46 -9.58
N ALA A 101 8.60 -9.43 -8.31
CA ALA A 101 9.31 -8.65 -7.31
C ALA A 101 9.36 -9.36 -5.97
N THR A 102 10.39 -9.06 -5.17
CA THR A 102 10.58 -9.68 -3.87
C THR A 102 10.73 -8.62 -2.77
N ASN A 103 10.30 -8.95 -1.55
CA ASN A 103 10.65 -8.20 -0.34
C ASN A 103 10.96 -9.16 0.83
N PHE A 104 11.35 -8.62 1.98
CA PHE A 104 11.70 -9.41 3.16
C PHE A 104 10.48 -9.91 3.97
N ILE A 105 9.26 -9.54 3.60
CA ILE A 105 8.03 -9.79 4.38
C ILE A 105 7.18 -10.87 3.70
N ASP A 106 6.85 -10.63 2.44
CA ASP A 106 5.92 -11.41 1.62
C ASP A 106 6.66 -12.39 0.69
N GLY A 107 7.99 -12.28 0.56
CA GLY A 107 8.77 -13.04 -0.39
C GLY A 107 8.52 -12.58 -1.84
N THR A 108 8.49 -13.53 -2.77
CA THR A 108 8.40 -13.30 -4.21
C THR A 108 6.94 -13.23 -4.67
N VAL A 109 6.54 -12.11 -5.29
CA VAL A 109 5.15 -11.79 -5.67
C VAL A 109 5.08 -11.23 -7.10
N ASN A 110 4.01 -11.60 -7.81
CA ASN A 110 3.68 -11.09 -9.13
C ASN A 110 2.88 -9.80 -9.07
N PHE A 111 3.26 -8.80 -9.85
CA PHE A 111 2.51 -7.55 -10.03
C PHE A 111 2.03 -7.40 -11.47
N ALA A 112 0.82 -6.87 -11.67
CA ALA A 112 0.24 -6.66 -12.99
C ALA A 112 1.10 -5.75 -13.89
N ASN A 113 1.78 -4.78 -13.27
CA ASN A 113 2.81 -3.98 -13.91
C ASN A 113 3.76 -3.34 -12.88
N GLU A 114 4.85 -2.75 -13.37
CA GLU A 114 5.86 -2.10 -12.52
C GLU A 114 5.29 -0.92 -11.72
N CYS A 115 4.26 -0.22 -12.24
CA CYS A 115 3.59 0.84 -11.50
C CYS A 115 2.89 0.28 -10.25
N ASN A 116 2.13 -0.81 -10.41
CA ASN A 116 1.47 -1.50 -9.31
C ASN A 116 2.48 -2.04 -8.28
N MET A 117 3.62 -2.57 -8.73
CA MET A 117 4.73 -2.99 -7.85
C MET A 117 5.29 -1.82 -7.02
N ARG A 118 5.65 -0.71 -7.67
CA ARG A 118 6.21 0.47 -6.97
C ARG A 118 5.20 1.14 -6.05
N CYS A 119 3.92 0.98 -6.33
CA CYS A 119 2.86 1.52 -5.51
C CYS A 119 2.53 0.66 -4.28
N SER A 120 3.03 -0.57 -4.24
CA SER A 120 2.91 -1.41 -3.05
C SER A 120 3.66 -0.80 -1.86
N LEU A 121 3.01 -0.78 -0.70
CA LEU A 121 3.55 -0.19 0.53
C LEU A 121 4.71 -1.01 1.13
N ASN A 122 4.88 -2.27 0.73
CA ASN A 122 5.86 -3.18 1.32
C ASN A 122 7.24 -3.16 0.62
N HIS A 123 7.57 -2.06 -0.07
CA HIS A 123 8.90 -1.79 -0.66
C HIS A 123 9.49 -2.97 -1.46
N TYR A 124 8.78 -3.42 -2.49
CA TYR A 124 9.22 -4.50 -3.36
C TYR A 124 10.39 -4.08 -4.26
N ILE A 125 11.36 -4.99 -4.43
CA ILE A 125 12.47 -4.86 -5.37
C ILE A 125 12.14 -5.73 -6.59
N LYS A 126 12.13 -5.12 -7.79
CA LYS A 126 11.92 -5.85 -9.05
C LYS A 126 13.03 -6.90 -9.21
N PHE A 127 12.62 -8.14 -9.40
CA PHE A 127 13.51 -9.28 -9.63
C PHE A 127 13.69 -9.51 -11.14
N GLU A 128 12.59 -9.69 -11.86
CA GLU A 128 12.59 -9.92 -13.31
C GLU A 128 11.32 -9.36 -13.98
N ASP A 129 11.38 -9.20 -15.31
CA ASP A 129 10.20 -8.95 -16.13
C ASP A 129 9.44 -10.27 -16.35
N GLY A 130 8.11 -10.20 -16.38
CA GLY A 130 7.25 -11.38 -16.47
C GLY A 130 6.75 -11.85 -15.11
N PHE A 131 6.28 -13.09 -15.08
CA PHE A 131 5.88 -13.73 -13.83
C PHE A 131 7.10 -14.34 -13.15
N CYS A 132 7.06 -14.38 -11.83
CA CYS A 132 8.05 -15.04 -11.02
C CYS A 132 8.21 -16.48 -11.47
N HIS A 133 9.43 -16.82 -11.88
CA HIS A 133 9.79 -18.20 -12.11
C HIS A 133 9.97 -18.91 -10.77
N CYS A 134 9.28 -20.03 -10.57
CA CYS A 134 9.53 -20.87 -9.41
C CYS A 134 10.85 -21.61 -9.63
N ASP A 135 11.93 -21.11 -9.03
CA ASP A 135 13.20 -21.85 -8.92
C ASP A 135 13.15 -22.72 -7.65
N CYS A 136 12.34 -23.76 -7.70
CA CYS A 136 12.17 -24.71 -6.61
C CYS A 136 12.89 -26.01 -6.95
N PRO A 137 13.60 -26.63 -5.98
CA PRO A 137 14.22 -27.93 -6.20
C PRO A 137 13.15 -29.01 -6.44
N ASP A 138 13.47 -30.03 -7.24
CA ASP A 138 12.52 -31.08 -7.65
C ASP A 138 12.51 -32.31 -6.71
N TYR A 139 12.90 -32.16 -5.45
CA TYR A 139 12.79 -33.27 -4.50
C TYR A 139 11.31 -33.52 -4.15
N TYR A 140 10.97 -34.79 -3.97
CA TYR A 140 9.61 -35.25 -3.70
C TYR A 140 9.34 -35.25 -2.19
N ASP A 141 8.48 -34.34 -1.74
CA ASP A 141 8.04 -34.14 -0.35
C ASP A 141 6.63 -33.50 -0.37
N PRO A 142 5.61 -34.26 -0.80
CA PRO A 142 4.37 -33.71 -1.29
C PRO A 142 3.59 -32.98 -0.21
N VAL A 143 2.87 -31.93 -0.61
CA VAL A 143 1.97 -31.18 0.28
C VAL A 143 0.63 -30.90 -0.39
N CYS A 144 -0.41 -30.80 0.42
CA CYS A 144 -1.76 -30.47 -0.02
C CYS A 144 -2.09 -29.01 0.30
N GLY A 145 -2.67 -28.30 -0.67
CA GLY A 145 -3.21 -26.97 -0.49
C GLY A 145 -4.56 -26.78 -1.18
N VAL A 146 -5.28 -25.72 -0.81
CA VAL A 146 -6.60 -25.38 -1.38
C VAL A 146 -6.53 -24.05 -2.12
N ASP A 147 -6.87 -24.05 -3.40
CA ASP A 147 -7.04 -22.85 -4.21
C ASP A 147 -8.53 -22.59 -4.51
N GLN A 148 -8.82 -21.64 -5.39
CA GLN A 148 -10.20 -21.31 -5.81
C GLN A 148 -10.88 -22.39 -6.65
N ASN A 149 -10.14 -23.38 -7.15
CA ASN A 149 -10.60 -24.49 -7.99
C ASN A 149 -10.72 -25.81 -7.20
N GLY A 150 -10.16 -25.89 -5.99
CA GLY A 150 -10.27 -27.04 -5.10
C GLY A 150 -8.94 -27.40 -4.45
N GLU A 151 -8.82 -28.67 -4.05
CA GLU A 151 -7.60 -29.24 -3.49
C GLU A 151 -6.57 -29.54 -4.60
N VAL A 152 -5.31 -29.17 -4.36
CA VAL A 152 -4.19 -29.38 -5.29
C VAL A 152 -2.95 -29.83 -4.54
N SER A 153 -2.32 -30.90 -5.04
CA SER A 153 -1.07 -31.43 -4.49
C SER A 153 0.13 -30.81 -5.19
N PHE A 154 1.16 -30.48 -4.41
CA PHE A 154 2.43 -29.96 -4.92
C PHE A 154 3.55 -30.94 -4.61
N VAL A 155 4.54 -31.02 -5.49
CA VAL A 155 5.70 -31.91 -5.33
C VAL A 155 6.51 -31.62 -4.06
N ASN A 156 6.55 -30.35 -3.65
CA ASN A 156 7.02 -29.94 -2.34
C ASN A 156 6.46 -28.58 -1.90
N ASN A 157 6.76 -28.22 -0.66
CA ASN A 157 6.30 -26.99 -0.04
C ASN A 157 6.79 -25.71 -0.75
N CYS A 158 7.95 -25.74 -1.42
CA CYS A 158 8.43 -24.61 -2.21
C CYS A 158 7.49 -24.34 -3.38
N TRP A 159 7.18 -25.38 -4.16
CA TRP A 159 6.25 -25.27 -5.30
C TRP A 159 4.86 -24.80 -4.86
N ARG A 160 4.34 -25.29 -3.72
CA ARG A 160 3.07 -24.78 -3.14
C ARG A 160 3.14 -23.30 -2.82
N SER A 161 4.16 -22.89 -2.05
CA SER A 161 4.31 -21.50 -1.61
C SER A 161 4.53 -20.55 -2.79
N CYS A 162 5.28 -20.98 -3.81
CA CYS A 162 5.52 -20.19 -5.02
C CYS A 162 4.22 -19.94 -5.81
N ASN A 163 3.30 -20.91 -5.81
CA ASN A 163 1.97 -20.76 -6.41
C ASN A 163 0.98 -20.00 -5.50
N GLY A 164 1.41 -19.55 -4.32
CA GLY A 164 0.57 -18.78 -3.40
C GLY A 164 -0.62 -19.54 -2.82
N VAL A 165 -0.59 -20.88 -2.83
CA VAL A 165 -1.69 -21.72 -2.34
C VAL A 165 -1.49 -22.01 -0.85
N PRO A 166 -2.43 -21.67 0.05
CA PRO A 166 -2.31 -21.99 1.48
C PRO A 166 -2.12 -23.49 1.74
N LEU A 167 -1.25 -23.83 2.70
CA LEU A 167 -1.06 -25.22 3.14
C LEU A 167 -2.30 -25.71 3.89
N GLN A 168 -2.80 -26.87 3.52
CA GLN A 168 -3.87 -27.58 4.22
C GLN A 168 -3.29 -28.66 5.13
N HIS A 169 -2.48 -29.57 4.58
CA HIS A 169 -1.75 -30.60 5.32
C HIS A 169 -0.53 -31.10 4.52
N GLU A 170 0.37 -31.84 5.20
CA GLU A 170 1.48 -32.58 4.58
C GLU A 170 0.94 -33.83 3.86
N GLY A 171 1.62 -34.27 2.79
CA GLY A 171 1.15 -35.32 1.90
C GLY A 171 0.24 -34.81 0.77
N MET A 172 -0.11 -35.69 -0.16
CA MET A 172 -1.02 -35.42 -1.28
C MET A 172 -2.47 -35.26 -0.80
N CYS A 173 -3.26 -34.47 -1.52
CA CYS A 173 -4.67 -34.23 -1.20
C CYS A 173 -5.55 -35.46 -1.44
N ASP A 174 -5.32 -36.19 -2.53
CA ASP A 174 -6.06 -37.41 -2.85
C ASP A 174 -5.17 -38.65 -2.67
N CYS A 175 -5.66 -39.58 -1.85
CA CYS A 175 -4.98 -40.80 -1.45
C CYS A 175 -5.64 -42.06 -1.99
N ASN A 176 -6.19 -41.97 -3.20
CA ASN A 176 -6.66 -43.10 -3.99
C ASN A 176 -5.48 -43.90 -4.58
N CYS A 177 -4.69 -44.55 -3.72
CA CYS A 177 -3.53 -45.31 -4.12
C CYS A 177 -3.85 -46.80 -4.37
N PRO A 178 -3.28 -47.42 -5.42
CA PRO A 178 -3.41 -48.87 -5.63
C PRO A 178 -2.64 -49.63 -4.54
N VAL A 179 -3.17 -50.77 -4.10
CA VAL A 179 -2.51 -51.64 -3.11
C VAL A 179 -1.55 -52.61 -3.81
N THR A 180 -0.61 -52.07 -4.58
CA THR A 180 0.45 -52.85 -5.24
C THR A 180 1.69 -52.87 -4.37
N GLU A 181 2.27 -54.06 -4.16
CA GLU A 181 3.50 -54.22 -3.38
C GLU A 181 4.73 -53.83 -4.20
N LYS A 182 5.21 -52.60 -3.98
CA LYS A 182 6.48 -52.06 -4.48
C LYS A 182 7.11 -51.21 -3.36
N PRO A 183 7.60 -51.86 -2.29
CA PRO A 183 7.86 -51.16 -1.05
C PRO A 183 8.98 -50.13 -1.18
N VAL A 184 8.82 -49.02 -0.47
CA VAL A 184 9.79 -47.91 -0.40
C VAL A 184 10.09 -47.57 1.06
N CYS A 185 11.30 -47.09 1.34
CA CYS A 185 11.70 -46.61 2.66
C CYS A 185 11.52 -45.09 2.70
N GLY A 186 10.67 -44.60 3.60
CA GLY A 186 10.47 -43.18 3.85
C GLY A 186 11.64 -42.56 4.61
N ASN A 187 11.77 -41.23 4.52
CA ASN A 187 12.76 -40.46 5.27
C ASN A 187 12.51 -40.47 6.79
N ASP A 188 11.30 -40.83 7.20
CA ASP A 188 10.88 -41.08 8.58
C ASP A 188 11.32 -42.47 9.10
N GLY A 189 11.97 -43.27 8.26
CA GLY A 189 12.41 -44.63 8.59
C GLY A 189 11.30 -45.68 8.53
N GLN A 190 10.10 -45.34 8.04
CA GLN A 190 9.01 -46.29 7.86
C GLN A 190 9.05 -46.92 6.46
N THR A 191 8.60 -48.17 6.34
CA THR A 191 8.45 -48.84 5.03
C THR A 191 7.01 -48.73 4.57
N TYR A 192 6.82 -48.17 3.38
CA TYR A 192 5.51 -48.01 2.75
C TYR A 192 5.30 -49.06 1.67
N ILE A 193 4.06 -49.54 1.50
CA ILE A 193 3.72 -50.60 0.54
C ILE A 193 4.00 -50.19 -0.91
N ASN A 194 3.90 -48.89 -1.21
CA ASN A 194 4.39 -48.27 -2.44
C ASN A 194 4.57 -46.75 -2.27
N GLU A 195 5.18 -46.13 -3.27
CA GLU A 195 5.46 -44.69 -3.33
C GLU A 195 4.20 -43.81 -3.27
N CYS A 196 3.07 -44.27 -3.80
CA CYS A 196 1.80 -43.52 -3.70
C CYS A 196 1.34 -43.45 -2.24
N ILE A 197 1.30 -44.59 -1.53
CA ILE A 197 0.91 -44.61 -0.11
C ILE A 197 1.89 -43.81 0.75
N MET A 198 3.19 -43.81 0.40
CA MET A 198 4.19 -42.97 1.06
C MET A 198 3.90 -41.48 0.87
N GLY A 199 3.39 -41.05 -0.28
CA GLY A 199 3.06 -39.64 -0.54
C GLY A 199 1.80 -39.14 0.17
N CYS A 200 1.13 -39.98 0.95
CA CYS A 200 -0.21 -39.76 1.49
C CYS A 200 -0.26 -39.57 3.01
N VAL A 201 0.89 -39.48 3.65
CA VAL A 201 1.10 -39.62 5.09
C VAL A 201 2.09 -38.60 5.59
#